data_AF-A0A1A8DL06-F1
#
_entry.id   AF-A0A1A8DL06-F1
#
_cell.length_a   1.000
_cell.length_b   1.000
_cell.length_c   1.000
_cell.angle_alpha   90.00
_cell.angle_beta   90.00
_cell.angle_gamma   90.00
#
_symmetry.space_group_name_H-M   'P 1'
#
loop_
_entity.id
_entity.type
_entity.pdbx_description
1 polymer ?
#
loop_
_entity_poly.entity_id
_entity_poly.type
_entity_poly.pdbx_seq_one_letter_code
_entity_poly.pdbx_strand_id
1 'polypeptide(L)'
;DYALSLLGDGATGMNLRSMLCVLLLLCYHTFLTFILGTGEGEVIEAERLLKPFRLRYPQGAIFLFFAGRTEEIKGNIDEAVALFEHGCKAQQTWKQFHHMCYWELMW
;
A
#
# COMPACT_ATOMS: atom_id res chain seq x y z
N ASP A 1 9.99 16.09 -7.85
CA ASP A 1 10.76 16.27 -6.59
C ASP A 1 10.06 17.11 -5.53
N TYR A 2 9.77 18.40 -5.77
CA TYR A 2 9.16 19.27 -4.73
C TYR A 2 7.81 18.77 -4.17
N ALA A 3 6.94 18.20 -5.02
CA ALA A 3 5.67 17.64 -4.56
C ALA A 3 5.87 16.38 -3.70
N LEU A 4 6.83 15.52 -4.06
CA LEU A 4 7.15 14.30 -3.30
C LEU A 4 7.76 14.63 -1.94
N SER A 5 8.61 15.67 -1.86
CA SER A 5 9.16 16.12 -0.58
C SER A 5 8.08 16.65 0.36
N LEU A 6 7.12 17.44 -0.14
CA LEU A 6 5.99 17.93 0.65
C LEU A 6 5.09 16.79 1.17
N LEU A 7 4.90 15.74 0.37
CA LEU A 7 4.19 14.54 0.80
C LEU A 7 4.97 13.78 1.88
N GLY A 8 6.29 13.66 1.72
CA GLY A 8 7.18 13.06 2.72
C GLY A 8 7.11 13.78 4.06
N ASP A 9 7.19 15.10 4.06
CA ASP A 9 7.04 15.92 5.27
C ASP A 9 5.65 15.76 5.89
N GLY A 10 4.62 15.62 5.03
CA GLY A 10 3.25 15.37 5.43
C GLY A 10 3.03 14.02 6.13
N ALA A 11 3.81 13.01 5.77
CA ALA A 11 3.73 11.64 6.26
C ALA A 11 4.38 11.40 7.64
N THR A 12 4.98 12.42 8.26
CA THR A 12 5.79 12.29 9.49
C THR A 12 4.99 12.07 10.79
N GLY A 13 3.65 12.12 10.76
CA GLY A 13 2.80 12.07 11.95
C GLY A 13 1.82 10.89 11.99
N MET A 14 1.00 10.82 13.06
CA MET A 14 -0.12 9.88 13.19
C MET A 14 -1.46 10.62 13.23
N ASN A 15 -1.79 11.28 12.12
CA ASN A 15 -3.05 11.99 11.94
C ASN A 15 -3.60 11.71 10.53
N LEU A 16 -4.83 12.17 10.25
CA LEU A 16 -5.50 11.91 8.97
C LEU A 16 -4.70 12.46 7.78
N ARG A 17 -4.12 13.67 7.88
CA ARG A 17 -3.30 14.25 6.83
C ARG A 17 -2.11 13.34 6.50
N SER A 18 -1.40 12.90 7.52
CA SER A 18 -0.27 11.98 7.37
C SER A 18 -0.70 10.65 6.74
N MET A 19 -1.82 10.09 7.18
CA MET A 19 -2.38 8.88 6.57
C MET A 19 -2.64 9.07 5.07
N LEU A 20 -3.28 10.17 4.67
CA LEU A 20 -3.56 10.46 3.26
C LEU A 20 -2.27 10.67 2.45
N CYS A 21 -1.28 11.36 3.02
CA CYS A 21 0.05 11.51 2.39
C CYS A 21 0.73 10.15 2.18
N VAL A 22 0.68 9.27 3.18
CA VAL A 22 1.23 7.91 3.11
C VAL A 22 0.53 7.09 2.03
N LEU A 23 -0.80 7.13 1.96
CA LEU A 23 -1.55 6.40 0.92
C LEU A 23 -1.17 6.86 -0.49
N LEU A 24 -0.99 8.17 -0.70
CA LEU A 24 -0.54 8.71 -1.98
C LEU A 24 0.89 8.29 -2.34
N LEU A 25 1.80 8.33 -1.35
CA LEU A 25 3.18 7.87 -1.55
C LEU A 25 3.24 6.37 -1.85
N LEU A 26 2.41 5.57 -1.19
CA LEU A 26 2.29 4.14 -1.49
C LEU A 26 1.80 3.92 -2.92
N CYS A 27 0.74 4.60 -3.36
CA CYS A 27 0.32 4.56 -4.76
C CYS A 27 1.46 4.94 -5.73
N TYR A 28 2.23 5.96 -5.40
CA TYR A 28 3.36 6.38 -6.22
C TYR A 28 4.40 5.27 -6.36
N HIS A 29 4.87 4.72 -5.23
CA HIS A 29 5.94 3.72 -5.22
C HIS A 29 5.51 2.34 -5.72
N THR A 30 4.24 1.94 -5.55
CA THR A 30 3.78 0.59 -5.90
C THR A 30 3.01 0.52 -7.22
N PHE A 31 2.46 1.62 -7.73
CA PHE A 31 1.67 1.63 -8.97
C PHE A 31 2.21 2.59 -10.02
N LEU A 32 2.39 3.87 -9.69
CA LEU A 32 2.69 4.89 -10.71
C LEU A 32 4.06 4.67 -11.35
N THR A 33 5.08 4.36 -10.55
CA THR A 33 6.43 4.04 -11.06
C THR A 33 6.43 2.82 -11.97
N PHE A 34 5.62 1.81 -11.64
CA PHE A 34 5.43 0.60 -12.45
C PHE A 34 4.71 0.91 -13.78
N ILE A 35 3.55 1.57 -13.72
CA ILE A 35 2.73 1.92 -14.90
C ILE A 35 3.50 2.83 -15.86
N LEU A 36 4.22 3.81 -15.32
CA LEU A 36 5.00 4.77 -16.12
C LEU A 36 6.35 4.21 -16.57
N GLY A 37 6.73 3.02 -16.10
CA GLY A 37 8.00 2.39 -16.44
C GLY A 37 9.23 3.20 -16.03
N THR A 38 9.12 4.07 -15.01
CA THR A 38 10.22 4.94 -14.60
C THR A 38 11.32 4.17 -13.87
N GLY A 39 11.01 3.01 -13.29
CA GLY A 39 11.97 2.19 -12.54
C GLY A 39 12.40 2.79 -11.20
N GLU A 40 11.81 3.93 -10.81
CA GLU A 40 12.14 4.67 -9.57
C GLU A 40 11.34 4.20 -8.34
N GLY A 41 10.63 3.08 -8.46
CA GLY A 41 9.84 2.51 -7.38
C GLY A 41 10.70 1.88 -6.30
N GLU A 42 10.93 2.59 -5.19
CA GLU A 42 11.61 2.03 -4.03
C GLU A 42 10.63 1.26 -3.12
N VAL A 43 10.63 -0.06 -3.23
CA VAL A 43 9.91 -0.99 -2.33
C VAL A 43 10.24 -0.70 -0.86
N ILE A 44 11.50 -0.36 -0.58
CA ILE A 44 12.00 -0.07 0.77
C ILE A 44 11.24 1.12 1.39
N GLU A 45 10.98 2.17 0.61
CA GLU A 45 10.22 3.33 1.08
C GLU A 45 8.75 2.98 1.34
N ALA A 46 8.14 2.16 0.47
CA ALA A 46 6.78 1.67 0.69
C ALA A 46 6.66 0.89 2.02
N GLU A 47 7.62 -0.01 2.31
CA GLU A 47 7.66 -0.73 3.59
C GLU A 47 7.82 0.20 4.80
N ARG A 48 8.73 1.18 4.69
CA ARG A 48 9.00 2.15 5.75
C ARG A 48 7.74 2.94 6.09
N LEU A 49 7.01 3.39 5.08
CA LEU A 49 5.75 4.14 5.22
C LEU A 49 4.62 3.26 5.78
N LEU A 50 4.56 1.98 5.38
CA LEU A 50 3.52 1.04 5.84
C LEU A 50 3.68 0.61 7.29
N LYS A 51 4.92 0.39 7.75
CA LYS A 51 5.22 -0.21 9.06
C LYS A 51 4.46 0.41 10.24
N PRO A 52 4.45 1.74 10.47
CA PRO A 52 3.72 2.32 11.60
C PRO A 52 2.20 2.14 11.50
N PHE A 53 1.63 2.19 10.28
CA PHE A 53 0.20 2.02 10.07
C PHE A 53 -0.25 0.57 10.17
N ARG A 54 0.60 -0.39 9.77
CA ARG A 54 0.35 -1.82 9.98
C ARG A 54 0.34 -2.22 11.45
N LEU A 55 1.20 -1.61 12.26
CA LEU A 55 1.20 -1.82 13.71
C LEU A 55 -0.05 -1.21 14.37
N ARG A 56 -0.45 -0.01 13.92
CA ARG A 56 -1.62 0.69 14.47
C ARG A 56 -2.96 0.10 14.03
N TYR A 57 -3.04 -0.33 12.78
CA TYR A 57 -4.25 -0.82 12.12
C TYR A 57 -3.98 -2.20 11.50
N PRO A 58 -3.79 -3.25 12.32
CA PRO A 58 -3.42 -4.58 11.84
C PRO A 58 -4.48 -5.22 10.93
N GLN A 59 -5.74 -4.80 11.06
CA GLN A 59 -6.87 -5.23 10.22
C GLN A 59 -7.34 -4.11 9.26
N GLY A 60 -6.52 -3.09 9.02
CA GLY A 60 -6.87 -2.04 8.06
C GLY A 60 -6.78 -2.59 6.63
N ALA A 61 -7.93 -2.85 5.99
CA ALA A 61 -7.98 -3.46 4.65
C ALA A 61 -7.10 -2.74 3.60
N ILE A 62 -7.07 -1.41 3.62
CA ILE A 62 -6.21 -0.59 2.73
C ILE A 62 -4.73 -0.85 3.00
N PHE A 63 -4.31 -0.93 4.27
CA PHE A 63 -2.91 -1.19 4.62
C PHE A 63 -2.51 -2.64 4.35
N LEU A 64 -3.44 -3.59 4.51
CA LEU A 64 -3.24 -4.98 4.11
C LEU A 64 -3.06 -5.10 2.59
N PHE A 65 -3.86 -4.37 1.80
CA PHE A 65 -3.72 -4.33 0.35
C PHE A 65 -2.34 -3.79 -0.08
N PHE A 66 -1.92 -2.63 0.42
CA PHE A 66 -0.61 -2.09 0.08
C PHE A 66 0.56 -2.95 0.58
N ALA A 67 0.40 -3.66 1.70
CA ALA A 67 1.38 -4.65 2.13
C ALA A 67 1.45 -5.84 1.17
N GLY A 68 0.30 -6.35 0.71
CA GLY A 68 0.24 -7.38 -0.32
C GLY A 68 0.96 -6.94 -1.60
N ARG A 69 0.67 -5.73 -2.09
CA ARG A 69 1.37 -5.15 -3.27
C ARG A 69 2.87 -5.02 -3.08
N THR A 70 3.30 -4.64 -1.87
CA THR A 70 4.73 -4.52 -1.57
C THR A 70 5.43 -5.88 -1.63
N GLU A 71 4.81 -6.94 -1.10
CA GLU A 71 5.32 -8.31 -1.19
C GLU A 71 5.29 -8.87 -2.62
N GLU A 72 4.26 -8.53 -3.39
CA GLU A 72 4.16 -8.92 -4.80
C GLU A 72 5.30 -8.32 -5.63
N ILE A 73 5.61 -7.03 -5.46
CA ILE A 73 6.73 -6.36 -6.15
C ILE A 73 8.08 -6.96 -5.74
N LYS A 74 8.21 -7.46 -4.50
CA LYS A 74 9.40 -8.20 -4.05
C LYS A 74 9.51 -9.61 -4.65
N GLY A 75 8.43 -10.13 -5.23
CA GLY A 75 8.34 -11.51 -5.70
C GLY A 75 7.94 -12.53 -4.62
N ASN A 76 7.50 -12.07 -3.45
CA ASN A 76 7.02 -12.94 -2.35
C ASN A 76 5.53 -13.25 -2.51
N ILE A 77 5.19 -14.00 -3.56
CA ILE A 77 3.80 -14.18 -4.01
C ILE A 77 2.90 -14.84 -2.94
N ASP A 78 3.39 -15.85 -2.23
CA ASP A 78 2.60 -16.54 -1.20
C ASP A 78 2.14 -15.59 -0.08
N GLU A 79 3.02 -14.69 0.37
CA GLU A 79 2.70 -13.69 1.39
C GLU A 79 1.76 -12.62 0.83
N ALA A 80 1.96 -12.20 -0.42
CA ALA A 80 1.07 -11.26 -1.09
C ALA A 80 -0.38 -11.79 -1.15
N VAL A 81 -0.54 -13.05 -1.56
CA VAL A 81 -1.85 -13.74 -1.61
C VAL A 81 -2.50 -13.76 -0.22
N ALA A 82 -1.76 -14.17 0.80
CA ALA A 82 -2.27 -14.21 2.18
C ALA A 82 -2.74 -12.82 2.65
N LEU A 83 -2.00 -11.76 2.32
CA LEU A 83 -2.34 -10.39 2.67
C LEU A 83 -3.59 -9.88 1.94
N PHE A 84 -3.76 -10.19 0.66
CA PHE A 84 -4.97 -9.83 -0.09
C PHE A 84 -6.21 -10.55 0.44
N GLU A 85 -6.10 -11.84 0.74
CA GLU A 85 -7.19 -12.59 1.37
C GLU A 85 -7.55 -12.04 2.75
N HIS A 86 -6.56 -11.70 3.56
CA HIS A 86 -6.79 -11.03 4.84
C HIS A 86 -7.45 -9.67 4.67
N GLY A 87 -7.05 -8.88 3.67
CA GLY A 87 -7.68 -7.61 3.32
C GLY A 87 -9.16 -7.76 3.00
N CYS A 88 -9.52 -8.78 2.20
CA CYS A 88 -10.91 -9.13 1.92
C CYS A 88 -11.67 -9.52 3.18
N LYS A 89 -11.09 -10.34 4.06
CA LYS A 89 -11.73 -10.80 5.30
C LYS A 89 -11.92 -9.66 6.31
N ALA A 90 -11.01 -8.68 6.34
CA ALA A 90 -10.99 -7.60 7.33
C ALA A 90 -12.16 -6.60 7.22
N GLN A 91 -12.81 -6.49 6.06
CA GLN A 91 -13.94 -5.57 5.86
C GLN A 91 -14.94 -6.17 4.87
N GLN A 92 -16.23 -6.19 5.20
CA GLN A 92 -17.31 -6.75 4.36
C GLN A 92 -18.34 -5.70 3.89
N THR A 93 -18.36 -4.50 4.47
CA THR A 93 -19.30 -3.42 4.14
C THR A 93 -19.01 -2.82 2.77
N TRP A 94 -17.72 -2.64 2.43
CA TRP A 94 -17.32 -2.05 1.15
C TRP A 94 -16.83 -3.12 0.17
N LYS A 95 -17.78 -3.80 -0.46
CA LYS A 95 -17.51 -4.93 -1.38
C LYS A 95 -16.66 -4.54 -2.59
N GLN A 96 -16.69 -3.27 -3.00
CA GLN A 96 -15.88 -2.77 -4.11
C GLN A 96 -14.38 -2.88 -3.81
N PHE A 97 -14.00 -2.82 -2.53
CA PHE A 97 -12.61 -3.03 -2.13
C PHE A 97 -12.14 -4.46 -2.41
N HIS A 98 -13.03 -5.45 -2.31
CA HIS A 98 -12.70 -6.84 -2.63
C HIS A 98 -12.31 -7.00 -4.10
N HIS A 99 -12.96 -6.26 -5.00
CA HIS A 99 -12.61 -6.30 -6.42
C HIS A 99 -11.17 -5.86 -6.67
N MET A 100 -10.65 -4.87 -5.90
CA MET A 100 -9.24 -4.49 -6.00
C MET A 100 -8.31 -5.63 -5.54
N CYS A 101 -8.60 -6.27 -4.41
CA CYS A 101 -7.79 -7.40 -3.94
C CYS A 101 -7.84 -8.59 -4.91
N TYR A 102 -9.02 -8.91 -5.46
CA TYR A 102 -9.17 -9.99 -6.44
C TYR A 102 -8.45 -9.70 -7.75
N TRP A 103 -8.41 -8.44 -8.18
CA TRP A 103 -7.64 -8.06 -9.37
C TRP A 103 -6.17 -8.46 -9.23
N GLU A 104 -5.56 -8.11 -8.10
CA GLU A 104 -4.14 -8.40 -7.81
C GLU A 104 -3.87 -9.88 -7.50
N LEU A 105 -4.91 -10.67 -7.21
CA LEU A 105 -4.77 -12.13 -7.07
C LEU A 105 -4.78 -12.85 -8.44
N MET A 106 -5.27 -12.20 -9.50
CA MET A 106 -5.33 -12.82 -10.84
C MET A 106 -4.08 -12.58 -11.69
N TRP A 107 -3.35 -11.49 -11.42
CA TRP A 107 -2.20 -11.04 -12.20
C TRP A 107 -0.92 -11.16 -11.36
#